data_AF-A0A2A4VWE4-F1
#
_entry.id   AF-A0A2A4VWE4-F1
#
_cell.length_a   1.000
_cell.length_b   1.000
_cell.length_c   1.000
_cell.angle_alpha   90.00
_cell.angle_beta   90.00
_cell.angle_gamma   90.00
#
_symmetry.space_group_name_H-M   'P 1'
#
loop_
_entity.id
_entity.type
_entity.pdbx_description
1 polymer ?
#
loop_
_entity_poly.entity_id
_entity_poly.type
_entity_poly.pdbx_seq_one_letter_code
_entity_poly.pdbx_strand_id
1 'polypeptide(L)'
;MSRKLASIAIAFWVGGLWMTGLSASILFDVIQDRQLAGNVAGQLFATISYIGLAIGAYLLIQHFIDNKEVRFKQRYVLVVALMVLLTMVGLFGIQPLLAKMKVDALPLGVMSSEYASQFAAWHGVAGVVYLIECLLGLALVLTSRR
;
A
#
# COMPACT_ATOMS: atom_id res chain seq x y z
N MET A 1 -23.06 3.18 16.22
CA MET A 1 -22.72 3.90 14.96
C MET A 1 -21.31 3.54 14.48
N SER A 2 -20.28 3.67 15.34
CA SER A 2 -18.84 3.48 15.07
C SER A 2 -18.46 2.22 14.25
N ARG A 3 -18.94 1.03 14.63
CA ARG A 3 -18.58 -0.25 13.95
C ARG A 3 -18.95 -0.33 12.45
N LYS A 4 -20.04 0.32 12.03
CA LYS A 4 -20.46 0.33 10.61
C LYS A 4 -19.52 1.19 9.77
N LEU A 5 -19.12 2.36 10.29
CA LEU A 5 -18.15 3.23 9.63
C LEU A 5 -16.78 2.55 9.52
N ALA A 6 -16.32 1.87 10.57
CA ALA A 6 -15.07 1.10 10.52
C ALA A 6 -15.10 0.03 9.42
N SER A 7 -16.22 -0.69 9.28
CA SER A 7 -16.36 -1.71 8.22
C SER A 7 -16.34 -1.11 6.81
N ILE A 8 -16.98 0.05 6.61
CA ILE A 8 -16.96 0.77 5.33
C ILE A 8 -15.53 1.27 5.03
N ALA A 9 -14.84 1.83 6.02
CA ALA A 9 -13.47 2.31 5.87
C ALA A 9 -12.50 1.17 5.52
N ILE A 10 -12.62 0.01 6.18
CA ILE A 10 -11.85 -1.19 5.85
C ILE A 10 -12.15 -1.64 4.41
N ALA A 11 -13.43 -1.74 4.03
CA ALA A 11 -13.80 -2.16 2.68
C ALA A 11 -13.27 -1.20 1.61
N PHE A 12 -13.29 0.11 1.88
CA PHE A 12 -12.75 1.13 0.99
C PHE A 12 -11.23 1.04 0.87
N TRP A 13 -10.50 0.89 1.98
CA TRP A 13 -9.04 0.74 1.96
C TRP A 13 -8.62 -0.53 1.21
N VAL A 14 -9.18 -1.68 1.59
CA VAL A 14 -8.81 -2.98 1.00
C VAL A 14 -9.23 -3.04 -0.46
N GLY A 15 -10.43 -2.56 -0.81
CA GLY A 15 -10.86 -2.45 -2.20
C GLY A 15 -9.92 -1.54 -3.01
N GLY A 16 -9.51 -0.41 -2.45
CA GLY A 16 -8.55 0.50 -3.07
C GLY A 16 -7.18 -0.15 -3.31
N LEU A 17 -6.65 -0.93 -2.37
CA LEU A 17 -5.40 -1.67 -2.56
C LEU A 17 -5.51 -2.64 -3.76
N TRP A 18 -6.56 -3.46 -3.82
CA TRP A 18 -6.72 -4.38 -4.95
C TRP A 18 -6.91 -3.65 -6.29
N MET A 19 -7.70 -2.57 -6.30
CA MET A 19 -7.94 -1.78 -7.52
C MET A 19 -6.68 -1.06 -8.01
N THR A 20 -5.83 -0.55 -7.12
CA THR A 20 -4.56 0.08 -7.50
C THR A 20 -3.59 -0.96 -8.06
N GLY A 21 -3.48 -2.14 -7.45
CA GLY A 21 -2.65 -3.23 -7.98
C GLY A 21 -3.09 -3.68 -9.38
N LEU A 22 -4.40 -3.83 -9.62
CA LEU A 22 -4.94 -4.17 -10.94
C LEU A 22 -4.72 -3.04 -11.96
N SER A 23 -4.96 -1.79 -11.56
CA SER A 23 -4.73 -0.62 -12.40
C SER A 23 -3.29 -0.54 -12.86
N ALA A 24 -2.33 -0.81 -11.98
CA ALA A 24 -0.90 -0.80 -12.33
C ALA A 24 -0.59 -1.78 -13.48
N SER A 25 -1.12 -3.02 -13.43
CA SER A 25 -0.95 -4.01 -14.50
C SER A 25 -1.54 -3.52 -15.82
N ILE A 26 -2.77 -2.99 -15.80
CA ILE A 26 -3.44 -2.45 -16.99
C ILE A 26 -2.66 -1.28 -17.59
N LEU A 27 -2.10 -0.40 -16.74
CA LEU A 27 -1.29 0.73 -17.19
C LEU A 27 -0.05 0.27 -17.97
N PHE A 28 0.64 -0.76 -17.49
CA PHE A 28 1.83 -1.30 -18.16
C PHE A 28 1.51 -2.08 -19.44
N ASP A 29 0.28 -2.57 -19.59
CA ASP A 29 -0.18 -3.24 -20.81
C ASP A 29 -0.64 -2.24 -21.88
N VAL A 30 -1.32 -1.17 -21.48
CA VAL A 30 -1.94 -0.20 -22.41
C VAL A 30 -0.97 0.91 -22.83
N ILE A 31 -0.11 1.39 -21.92
CA ILE A 31 0.79 2.51 -22.20
C ILE A 31 2.11 1.98 -22.76
N GLN A 32 2.45 2.34 -24.00
CA GLN A 32 3.72 1.93 -24.63
C GLN A 32 4.95 2.55 -23.96
N ASP A 33 4.83 3.81 -23.51
CA ASP A 33 5.87 4.47 -22.72
C ASP A 33 5.88 3.91 -21.28
N ARG A 34 6.82 2.99 -21.02
CA ARG A 34 7.01 2.36 -19.72
C ARG A 34 7.37 3.34 -18.61
N GLN A 35 8.02 4.46 -18.94
CA GLN A 35 8.38 5.48 -17.96
C GLN A 35 7.13 6.26 -17.54
N LEU A 36 6.29 6.65 -18.51
CA LEU A 36 4.99 7.26 -18.22
C LEU A 36 4.09 6.32 -17.40
N ALA A 37 3.97 5.06 -17.80
CA ALA A 37 3.20 4.05 -17.08
C ALA A 37 3.66 3.91 -15.62
N GLY A 38 4.98 3.81 -15.42
CA GLY A 38 5.57 3.71 -14.08
C GLY A 38 5.42 4.97 -13.23
N ASN A 39 5.31 6.16 -13.84
CA ASN A 39 5.06 7.40 -13.11
C ASN A 39 3.60 7.49 -12.64
N VAL A 40 2.64 7.15 -13.52
CA VAL A 40 1.22 7.14 -13.14
C VAL A 40 0.94 6.03 -12.11
N ALA A 41 1.50 4.84 -12.29
CA ALA A 41 1.41 3.76 -11.31
C ALA A 41 1.96 4.21 -9.94
N GLY A 42 3.12 4.86 -9.92
CA GLY A 42 3.69 5.43 -8.69
C GLY A 42 2.75 6.40 -7.98
N GLN A 43 2.07 7.29 -8.73
CA GLN A 43 1.07 8.19 -8.16
C GLN A 43 -0.13 7.44 -7.57
N LEU A 44 -0.64 6.42 -8.26
CA LEU A 44 -1.73 5.58 -7.75
C LEU A 44 -1.35 4.90 -6.43
N PHE A 45 -0.14 4.33 -6.34
CA PHE A 45 0.38 3.72 -5.11
C PHE A 45 0.56 4.75 -3.98
N ALA A 46 1.05 5.95 -4.28
CA ALA A 46 1.17 7.02 -3.30
C ALA A 46 -0.21 7.45 -2.76
N THR A 47 -1.19 7.67 -3.65
CA THR A 47 -2.55 8.06 -3.27
C THR A 47 -3.20 7.02 -2.36
N ILE A 48 -3.18 5.74 -2.73
CA ILE A 48 -3.77 4.70 -1.89
C ILE A 48 -3.01 4.54 -0.56
N SER A 49 -1.70 4.78 -0.54
CA SER A 49 -0.91 4.76 0.69
C SER A 49 -1.35 5.87 1.65
N TYR A 50 -1.53 7.11 1.17
CA TYR A 50 -2.03 8.20 2.03
C TYR A 50 -3.45 7.93 2.54
N ILE A 51 -4.33 7.42 1.69
CA ILE A 51 -5.68 6.98 2.08
C ILE A 51 -5.60 5.89 3.15
N GLY A 52 -4.72 4.90 2.96
CA GLY A 52 -4.48 3.81 3.90
C GLY A 52 -3.98 4.29 5.25
N LEU A 53 -3.06 5.25 5.27
CA LEU A 53 -2.58 5.87 6.52
C LEU A 53 -3.71 6.61 7.25
N ALA A 54 -4.55 7.38 6.53
CA ALA A 54 -5.67 8.10 7.12
C ALA A 54 -6.71 7.12 7.71
N ILE A 55 -7.04 6.06 6.99
CA ILE A 55 -7.98 5.03 7.44
C ILE A 55 -7.40 4.23 8.60
N GLY A 56 -6.16 3.77 8.50
CA GLY A 56 -5.48 3.04 9.56
C GLY A 56 -5.39 3.84 10.85
N ALA A 57 -5.04 5.14 10.77
CA ALA A 57 -5.05 6.04 11.92
C ALA A 57 -6.45 6.18 12.53
N TYR A 58 -7.48 6.38 11.70
CA TYR A 58 -8.87 6.43 12.16
C TYR A 58 -9.28 5.15 12.90
N LEU A 59 -8.98 3.97 12.34
CA LEU A 59 -9.32 2.68 12.94
C LEU A 59 -8.60 2.44 14.28
N LEU A 60 -7.34 2.86 14.39
CA LEU A 60 -6.58 2.75 15.64
C LEU A 60 -7.13 3.71 16.71
N ILE A 61 -7.34 4.99 16.36
CA ILE A 61 -7.88 6.00 17.30
C ILE A 61 -9.28 5.58 17.80
N GLN A 62 -10.16 5.19 16.89
CA GLN A 62 -11.51 4.74 17.23
C GLN A 62 -11.47 3.54 18.18
N HIS A 63 -10.51 2.63 17.98
CA HIS A 63 -10.30 1.51 18.87
C HIS A 63 -9.82 1.92 20.27
N PHE A 64 -8.88 2.86 20.39
CA PHE A 64 -8.41 3.35 21.69
C PHE A 64 -9.52 4.05 22.49
N ILE A 65 -10.40 4.80 21.81
CA ILE A 65 -11.53 5.50 22.44
C ILE A 65 -12.60 4.52 22.96
N ASP A 66 -12.87 3.44 22.23
CA ASP A 66 -13.96 2.49 22.52
C ASP A 66 -13.58 1.35 23.51
N ASN A 67 -12.39 1.38 24.12
CA ASN A 67 -11.86 0.21 24.87
C ASN A 67 -12.20 0.14 26.36
N LYS A 68 -13.15 -0.75 26.70
CA LYS A 68 -13.38 -1.36 28.05
C LYS A 68 -13.04 -2.87 28.16
N GLU A 69 -12.75 -3.60 27.08
CA GLU A 69 -12.45 -5.05 27.11
C GLU A 69 -11.31 -5.46 26.17
N VAL A 70 -10.40 -6.33 26.64
CA VAL A 70 -8.98 -6.37 26.19
C VAL A 70 -8.63 -7.50 25.20
N ARG A 71 -9.32 -8.66 25.20
CA ARG A 71 -8.69 -9.91 24.72
C ARG A 71 -8.81 -10.23 23.21
N PHE A 72 -9.95 -9.97 22.57
CA PHE A 72 -10.10 -10.16 21.10
C PHE A 72 -9.62 -8.96 20.28
N LYS A 73 -9.55 -7.80 20.93
CA LYS A 73 -9.22 -6.50 20.35
C LYS A 73 -7.75 -6.36 19.95
N GLN A 74 -6.86 -7.10 20.61
CA GLN A 74 -5.42 -7.00 20.42
C GLN A 74 -4.94 -7.48 19.03
N ARG A 75 -5.56 -8.54 18.48
CA ARG A 75 -5.21 -9.04 17.13
C ARG A 75 -5.61 -8.07 16.03
N TYR A 76 -6.81 -7.49 16.12
CA TYR A 76 -7.28 -6.48 15.16
C TYR A 76 -6.34 -5.27 15.12
N VAL A 77 -6.00 -4.71 16.29
CA VAL A 77 -5.07 -3.58 16.40
C VAL A 77 -3.71 -3.93 15.82
N LEU A 78 -3.20 -5.14 16.11
CA LEU A 78 -1.91 -5.58 15.60
C LEU A 78 -1.90 -5.68 14.07
N VAL A 79 -2.96 -6.23 13.46
CA VAL A 79 -3.08 -6.30 12.00
C VAL A 79 -3.14 -4.90 11.37
N VAL A 80 -3.98 -4.00 11.91
CA VAL A 80 -4.10 -2.63 11.40
C VAL A 80 -2.78 -1.87 11.57
N ALA A 81 -2.12 -2.00 12.73
CA ALA A 81 -0.82 -1.37 12.98
C ALA A 81 0.27 -1.90 12.05
N LEU A 82 0.29 -3.22 11.80
CA LEU A 82 1.20 -3.83 10.85
C LEU A 82 0.95 -3.33 9.42
N MET A 83 -0.31 -3.24 8.99
CA MET A 83 -0.66 -2.68 7.68
C MET A 83 -0.18 -1.23 7.57
N VAL A 84 -0.48 -0.37 8.55
CA VAL A 84 0.00 1.02 8.59
C VAL A 84 1.53 1.09 8.51
N LEU A 85 2.23 0.23 9.26
CA LEU A 85 3.69 0.17 9.22
C LEU A 85 4.21 -0.21 7.82
N LEU A 86 3.61 -1.22 7.18
CA LEU A 86 3.96 -1.61 5.82
C LEU A 86 3.70 -0.48 4.82
N THR A 87 2.56 0.22 4.94
CA THR A 87 2.23 1.39 4.11
C THR A 87 3.27 2.49 4.29
N MET A 88 3.70 2.77 5.54
CA MET A 88 4.74 3.77 5.81
C MET A 88 6.09 3.38 5.22
N VAL A 89 6.51 2.12 5.37
CA VAL A 89 7.76 1.61 4.78
C VAL A 89 7.71 1.69 3.26
N GLY A 90 6.58 1.34 2.65
CA GLY A 90 6.36 1.46 1.21
C GLY A 90 6.45 2.91 0.73
N LEU A 91 5.71 3.81 1.38
CA LEU A 91 5.57 5.22 0.96
C LEU A 91 6.83 6.06 1.23
N PHE A 92 7.45 5.92 2.40
CA PHE A 92 8.57 6.76 2.81
C PHE A 92 9.94 6.08 2.66
N GLY A 93 9.99 4.76 2.49
CA GLY A 93 11.23 4.01 2.27
C GLY A 93 11.40 3.61 0.81
N ILE A 94 10.52 2.74 0.33
CA ILE A 94 10.70 2.05 -0.96
C ILE A 94 10.42 2.99 -2.15
N GLN A 95 9.32 3.73 -2.13
CA GLN A 95 8.97 4.67 -3.20
C GLN A 95 10.04 5.74 -3.48
N PRO A 96 10.56 6.50 -2.47
CA PRO A 96 11.58 7.50 -2.73
C PRO A 96 12.90 6.89 -3.19
N LEU A 97 13.25 5.69 -2.74
CA LEU A 97 14.42 4.96 -3.20
C LEU A 97 14.33 4.63 -4.70
N LEU A 98 13.17 4.11 -5.14
CA LEU A 98 12.90 3.83 -6.56
C LEU A 98 12.87 5.11 -7.39
N ALA A 99 12.29 6.19 -6.87
CA ALA A 99 12.25 7.49 -7.55
C ALA A 99 13.66 8.07 -7.74
N LYS A 100 14.53 7.96 -6.73
CA LYS A 100 15.92 8.39 -6.81
C LYS A 100 16.68 7.64 -7.91
N MET A 101 16.57 6.31 -7.96
CA MET A 101 17.19 5.49 -9.02
C MET A 101 16.69 5.88 -10.43
N LYS A 102 15.41 6.27 -10.57
CA LYS A 102 14.86 6.78 -11.83
C LYS A 102 15.49 8.08 -12.27
N VAL A 103 15.77 9.00 -11.34
CA VAL A 103 16.43 10.27 -11.63
C VAL A 103 17.90 10.06 -11.97
N ASP A 104 18.60 9.24 -11.19
CA ASP A 104 20.05 8.98 -11.35
C ASP A 104 20.37 8.22 -12.66
N ALA A 105 19.39 7.55 -13.26
CA ALA A 105 19.54 6.83 -14.53
C ALA A 105 19.18 7.65 -15.79
N LEU A 106 18.83 8.92 -15.65
CA LEU A 106 18.61 9.80 -16.82
C LEU A 106 19.95 10.07 -17.55
N PRO A 107 19.96 10.15 -18.89
CA PRO A 107 18.81 10.15 -19.81
C PRO A 107 18.44 8.77 -20.39
N LEU A 108 19.25 7.73 -20.17
CA LEU A 108 19.13 6.41 -20.83
C LEU A 108 17.99 5.54 -20.27
N GLY A 109 17.45 5.89 -19.10
CA GLY A 109 16.41 5.13 -18.39
C GLY A 109 16.99 4.00 -17.55
N VAL A 110 16.32 3.66 -16.44
CA VAL A 110 16.85 2.76 -15.40
C VAL A 110 17.16 1.36 -15.91
N MET A 111 16.37 0.84 -16.83
CA MET A 111 16.56 -0.52 -17.37
C MET A 111 17.76 -0.62 -18.32
N SER A 112 18.30 0.52 -18.76
CA SER A 112 19.43 0.62 -19.69
C SER A 112 20.73 1.03 -18.97
N SER A 113 20.68 1.28 -17.66
CA SER A 113 21.81 1.73 -16.86
C SER A 113 22.28 0.66 -15.87
N GLU A 114 23.42 0.89 -15.23
CA GLU A 114 23.96 0.00 -14.19
C GLU A 114 23.00 -0.22 -13.01
N TYR A 115 22.01 0.66 -12.85
CA TYR A 115 20.99 0.61 -11.81
C TYR A 115 19.82 -0.34 -12.12
N ALA A 116 19.77 -0.95 -13.31
CA ALA A 116 18.67 -1.84 -13.74
C ALA A 116 18.44 -3.00 -12.76
N SER A 117 19.52 -3.67 -12.35
CA SER A 117 19.47 -4.82 -11.43
C SER A 117 18.96 -4.43 -10.04
N GLN A 118 19.44 -3.30 -9.52
CA GLN A 118 19.05 -2.78 -8.20
C GLN A 118 17.60 -2.28 -8.20
N PHE A 119 17.19 -1.60 -9.26
CA PHE A 119 15.81 -1.16 -9.44
C PHE A 119 14.85 -2.36 -9.53
N ALA A 120 15.19 -3.38 -10.31
CA ALA A 120 14.37 -4.59 -10.42
C ALA A 120 14.23 -5.30 -9.06
N ALA A 121 15.31 -5.40 -8.29
CA ALA A 121 15.28 -5.98 -6.95
C ALA A 121 14.35 -5.20 -6.00
N TRP A 122 14.53 -3.88 -5.88
CA TRP A 122 13.69 -3.05 -5.01
C TRP A 122 12.25 -2.94 -5.48
N HIS A 123 12.01 -2.96 -6.79
CA HIS A 123 10.67 -3.01 -7.36
C HIS A 123 9.96 -4.33 -7.03
N GLY A 124 10.68 -5.45 -7.09
CA GLY A 124 10.20 -6.75 -6.64
C GLY A 124 9.85 -6.76 -5.14
N VAL A 125 10.73 -6.21 -4.29
CA VAL A 125 10.46 -6.06 -2.84
C VAL A 125 9.22 -5.21 -2.61
N ALA A 126 9.06 -4.09 -3.33
CA ALA A 126 7.86 -3.26 -3.28
C ALA A 126 6.59 -4.08 -3.57
N GLY A 127 6.63 -4.89 -4.62
CA GLY A 127 5.52 -5.77 -5.01
C GLY A 127 5.18 -6.81 -3.94
N VAL A 128 6.18 -7.44 -3.32
CA VAL A 128 5.97 -8.41 -2.23
C VAL A 128 5.36 -7.73 -1.00
N VAL A 129 5.89 -6.58 -0.59
CA VAL A 129 5.35 -5.79 0.54
C VAL A 129 3.90 -5.42 0.27
N TYR A 130 3.59 -4.95 -0.94
CA TYR A 130 2.24 -4.60 -1.34
C TYR A 130 1.28 -5.80 -1.33
N LEU A 131 1.74 -6.96 -1.82
CA LEU A 131 0.94 -8.19 -1.79
C LEU A 131 0.63 -8.63 -0.36
N ILE A 132 1.61 -8.55 0.54
CA ILE A 132 1.40 -8.84 1.97
C ILE A 132 0.35 -7.87 2.54
N GLU A 133 0.41 -6.59 2.22
CA GLU A 133 -0.58 -5.60 2.64
C GLU A 133 -1.99 -5.93 2.12
N CYS A 134 -2.13 -6.35 0.85
CA CYS A 134 -3.40 -6.82 0.28
C CYS A 134 -3.97 -8.05 1.02
N LEU A 135 -3.12 -9.02 1.35
CA LEU A 135 -3.52 -10.25 2.06
C LEU A 135 -3.93 -9.95 3.51
N LEU A 136 -3.19 -9.07 4.20
CA LEU A 136 -3.57 -8.59 5.53
C LEU A 136 -4.90 -7.83 5.49
N GLY A 137 -5.13 -7.03 4.45
CA GLY A 137 -6.40 -6.35 4.21
C GLY A 137 -7.57 -7.32 4.06
N LEU A 138 -7.40 -8.40 3.29
CA LEU A 138 -8.41 -9.45 3.19
C LEU A 138 -8.66 -10.15 4.54
N ALA A 139 -7.60 -10.49 5.27
CA ALA A 139 -7.72 -11.08 6.60
C ALA A 139 -8.50 -10.16 7.55
N LEU A 140 -8.25 -8.84 7.48
CA LEU A 140 -8.95 -7.82 8.25
C LEU A 140 -10.44 -7.77 7.92
N VAL A 141 -10.82 -7.79 6.64
CA VAL A 141 -12.24 -7.84 6.21
C VAL A 141 -12.94 -9.10 6.73
N LEU A 142 -12.27 -10.25 6.67
CA LEU A 142 -12.84 -11.53 7.10
C LEU A 142 -13.02 -11.60 8.62
N THR A 143 -12.09 -11.01 9.39
CA THR A 143 -12.17 -10.99 10.85
C THR A 143 -13.04 -9.87 11.40
N SER A 144 -13.20 -8.75 10.69
CA SER A 144 -14.03 -7.62 11.16
C SER A 144 -15.54 -7.87 11.05
N ARG A 145 -15.95 -8.89 10.28
CA ARG A 145 -17.36 -9.28 10.10
C ARG A 145 -17.88 -10.27 11.16
N ARG A 146 -17.00 -10.84 11.99
CA ARG A 146 -17.36 -11.75 13.10
C ARG A 146 -17.44 -10.99 14.42
#